data_AF-A0A2N0QH50-F1
#
_entry.id   AF-A0A2N0QH50-F1
#
_cell.length_a   1.000
_cell.length_b   1.000
_cell.length_c   1.000
_cell.angle_alpha   90.00
_cell.angle_beta   90.00
_cell.angle_gamma   90.00
#
_symmetry.space_group_name_H-M   'P 1'
#
loop_
_entity.id
_entity.type
_entity.pdbx_description
1 polymer ?
#
loop_
_entity_poly.entity_id
_entity_poly.type
_entity_poly.pdbx_seq_one_letter_code
_entity_poly.pdbx_strand_id
1 'polypeptide(L)' 'MDIHMQVEHNLRLVSNEKIYFNSAPVESLKLIGFNDSENFNIRIERGKRPFNNLDDIKNRLDIKEDKIKKLKFDRVSFD' A
#
# COMPACT_ATOMS: atom_id res chain seq x y z
N MET A 1 -25.19 12.77 15.71
CA MET A 1 -24.09 11.79 15.55
C MET A 1 -22.87 12.40 16.23
N ASP A 2 -22.20 11.66 17.12
CA ASP A 2 -21.03 12.13 17.87
C ASP A 2 -19.83 12.36 16.92
N ILE A 3 -19.08 13.44 17.12
CA ILE A 3 -17.87 13.77 16.36
C ILE A 3 -16.84 12.65 16.47
N HIS A 4 -16.72 12.03 17.64
CA HIS A 4 -15.80 10.90 17.85
C HIS A 4 -16.19 9.70 16.98
N MET A 5 -17.49 9.38 16.91
CA MET A 5 -18.00 8.31 16.04
C MET A 5 -17.85 8.64 14.55
N GLN A 6 -17.99 9.90 14.16
CA GLN A 6 -17.81 10.34 12.77
C GLN A 6 -16.35 10.22 12.31
N VAL A 7 -15.40 10.58 13.17
CA VAL A 7 -13.96 10.46 12.87
C VAL A 7 -13.54 9.00 12.74
N GLU A 8 -13.95 8.15 13.69
CA GLU A 8 -13.68 6.70 13.63
C GLU A 8 -14.32 6.04 12.40
N HIS A 9 -15.55 6.41 12.06
CA HIS A 9 -16.22 5.91 10.87
C HIS A 9 -15.49 6.33 9.58
N ASN A 10 -15.04 7.58 9.49
CA ASN A 10 -14.30 8.06 8.34
C ASN A 10 -12.90 7.42 8.24
N LEU A 11 -12.21 7.22 9.37
CA LEU A 11 -10.95 6.47 9.41
C LEU A 11 -11.13 5.01 8.96
N ARG A 12 -12.23 4.36 9.36
CA ARG A 12 -12.59 3.00 8.91
C ARG A 12 -12.89 2.93 7.42
N LEU A 13 -13.62 3.90 6.87
CA LEU A 13 -13.91 3.95 5.43
C LEU A 13 -12.62 4.08 4.61
N VAL A 14 -11.74 5.01 4.97
CA VAL A 14 -10.40 5.17 4.33
C VAL A 14 -9.53 3.91 4.53
N SER A 15 -9.74 3.17 5.62
CA SER A 15 -9.03 1.91 5.90
C SER A 15 -9.60 0.68 5.17
N ASN A 16 -10.71 0.77 4.43
CA ASN A 16 -11.29 -0.36 3.69
C ASN A 16 -11.25 -0.18 2.17
N GLU A 17 -10.85 1.00 1.69
CA GLU A 17 -10.70 1.22 0.25
C GLU A 17 -9.59 0.34 -0.34
N LYS A 18 -9.86 -0.18 -1.54
CA LYS A 18 -8.85 -0.85 -2.37
C LYS A 18 -7.80 0.16 -2.80
N ILE A 19 -6.53 -0.23 -2.70
CA ILE A 19 -5.38 0.54 -3.14
C ILE A 19 -4.88 -0.08 -4.44
N TYR A 20 -5.00 0.67 -5.53
CA TYR A 20 -4.42 0.32 -6.82
C TYR A 20 -2.91 0.59 -6.78
N PHE A 21 -2.12 -0.48 -6.74
CA PHE A 21 -0.71 -0.39 -6.38
C PHE A 21 0.14 0.36 -7.40
N ASN A 22 -0.25 0.48 -8.67
CA ASN A 22 0.56 1.21 -9.64
C ASN A 22 0.15 2.70 -9.71
N SER A 23 -1.13 3.00 -9.53
CA SER A 23 -1.70 4.35 -9.66
C SER A 23 -1.83 5.14 -8.36
N ALA A 24 -1.93 4.49 -7.20
CA ALA A 24 -2.10 5.20 -5.93
C ALA A 24 -0.87 6.07 -5.57
N PRO A 25 -1.04 7.26 -4.98
CA PRO A 25 0.08 8.04 -4.45
C PRO A 25 0.95 7.20 -3.51
N VAL A 26 2.28 7.35 -3.59
CA VAL A 26 3.19 6.51 -2.81
C VAL A 26 3.05 6.76 -1.32
N GLU A 27 2.66 7.96 -0.92
CA GLU A 27 2.36 8.34 0.46
C GLU A 27 1.21 7.51 1.04
N SER A 28 0.22 7.18 0.22
CA SER A 28 -0.93 6.34 0.61
C SER A 28 -0.54 4.88 0.86
N LEU A 29 0.63 4.42 0.39
CA LEU A 29 1.11 3.07 0.65
C LEU A 29 1.55 2.86 2.12
N LYS A 30 1.69 3.95 2.90
CA LYS A 30 1.80 3.86 4.36
C LYS A 30 0.58 3.19 5.00
N LEU A 31 -0.60 3.33 4.40
CA LEU A 31 -1.84 2.70 4.89
C LEU A 31 -1.81 1.17 4.83
N ILE A 32 -0.95 0.61 3.96
CA ILE A 32 -0.74 -0.84 3.83
C ILE A 32 0.59 -1.31 4.44
N GLY A 33 1.38 -0.39 5.03
CA GLY A 33 2.52 -0.70 5.88
C GLY A 33 3.91 -0.44 5.29
N PHE A 34 4.01 0.20 4.13
CA PHE A 34 5.30 0.64 3.58
C PHE A 34 5.80 1.90 4.30
N ASN A 35 7.11 2.01 4.47
CA ASN A 35 7.76 3.20 5.03
C ASN A 35 8.22 4.18 3.92
N ASP A 36 8.74 5.34 4.31
CA ASP A 36 9.16 6.38 3.36
C ASP A 36 10.28 5.94 2.40
N SER A 37 11.25 5.16 2.90
CA SER A 37 12.33 4.63 2.05
C SER A 37 11.81 3.63 1.02
N GLU A 38 10.86 2.78 1.41
CA GLU A 38 10.23 1.82 0.50
C GLU A 38 9.33 2.52 -0.50
N ASN A 39 8.58 3.54 -0.09
CA ASN A 39 7.76 4.35 -0.97
C ASN A 39 8.61 5.04 -2.05
N PHE A 40 9.80 5.52 -1.69
CA PHE A 40 10.75 6.06 -2.65
C PHE A 40 11.17 4.99 -3.67
N ASN A 41 11.54 3.79 -3.21
CA ASN A 41 11.93 2.70 -4.11
C ASN A 41 10.77 2.25 -5.01
N ILE A 42 9.54 2.17 -4.48
CA ILE A 42 8.33 1.86 -5.25
C ILE A 42 8.12 2.89 -6.35
N ARG A 43 8.28 4.19 -6.05
CA ARG A 43 8.16 5.26 -7.06
C ARG A 43 9.14 5.04 -8.22
N ILE A 44 10.40 4.74 -7.91
CA ILE A 44 11.44 4.50 -8.91
C ILE A 44 11.09 3.26 -9.75
N GLU A 45 10.72 2.16 -9.09
CA GLU A 45 10.39 0.90 -9.76
C GLU A 45 9.14 1.02 -10.64
N ARG A 46 8.08 1.70 -10.19
CA ARG A 46 6.89 1.99 -11.03
C ARG A 46 7.26 2.75 -12.30
N GLY A 47 8.22 3.67 -12.22
CA GLY A 47 8.71 4.42 -13.38
C GLY A 47 9.42 3.55 -14.42
N LYS A 48 9.97 2.39 -14.02
CA LYS A 48 10.53 1.40 -14.95
C LYS A 48 9.45 0.57 -15.60
N ARG A 49 8.54 0.00 -14.79
CA ARG A 49 7.34 -0.72 -15.23
C ARG A 49 6.36 -0.95 -14.06
N PRO A 50 5.06 -1.11 -14.36
CA PRO A 50 4.07 -1.53 -13.37
C PRO A 50 4.46 -2.84 -12.67
N PHE A 51 3.98 -2.98 -11.43
CA PHE A 51 4.01 -4.24 -10.70
C PHE A 51 2.80 -5.08 -11.10
N ASN A 52 3.01 -6.38 -11.28
CA ASN A 52 1.96 -7.30 -11.72
C ASN A 52 1.32 -8.10 -10.58
N ASN A 53 2.09 -8.37 -9.52
CA ASN A 53 1.66 -9.19 -8.38
C ASN A 53 2.60 -8.98 -7.17
N LEU A 54 2.28 -9.66 -6.07
CA LEU A 54 3.04 -9.58 -4.82
C LEU A 54 4.47 -10.11 -4.95
N ASP A 55 4.68 -11.17 -5.73
CA ASP A 55 6.04 -11.72 -5.92
C ASP A 55 6.93 -10.75 -6.69
N ASP A 56 6.36 -9.98 -7.61
CA ASP A 56 7.08 -8.91 -8.31
C ASP A 56 7.50 -7.79 -7.33
N ILE A 57 6.63 -7.43 -6.37
CA ILE A 57 6.99 -6.50 -5.28
C ILE A 57 8.15 -7.07 -4.45
N LYS A 58 8.04 -8.33 -4.00
CA LYS A 58 9.06 -8.99 -3.18
C LYS A 58 10.43 -8.97 -3.85
N ASN A 59 10.48 -9.40 -5.10
CA ASN A 59 11.71 -9.57 -5.86
C ASN A 59 12.35 -8.23 -6.21
N ARG A 60 11.55 -7.21 -6.56
CA ARG A 60 12.09 -5.91 -7.01
C ARG A 60 12.46 -4.98 -5.87
N LEU A 61 11.82 -5.11 -4.72
CA LEU A 61 12.07 -4.25 -3.55
C LEU A 61 12.93 -4.92 -2.47
N ASP A 62 13.34 -6.17 -2.68
CA ASP A 62 14.10 -6.99 -1.71
C ASP A 62 13.42 -7.01 -0.32
N ILE A 63 12.11 -7.21 -0.31
CA ILE A 63 11.31 -7.21 0.92
C ILE A 63 11.24 -8.63 1.49
N LYS A 64 11.67 -8.77 2.74
CA LYS A 64 11.58 -10.04 3.47
C LYS A 64 10.13 -10.52 3.62
N GLU A 65 9.95 -11.83 3.52
CA GLU A 65 8.64 -12.50 3.65
C GLU A 65 7.89 -12.12 4.94
N ASP A 66 8.61 -12.00 6.07
CA ASP A 66 8.01 -11.63 7.36
C ASP A 66 7.41 -10.22 7.37
N LYS A 67 7.94 -9.32 6.55
CA LYS A 67 7.37 -8.00 6.38
C LYS A 67 6.13 -8.07 5.50
N ILE A 68 6.18 -8.81 4.40
CA ILE A 68 5.03 -9.00 3.50
C ILE A 68 3.80 -9.51 4.26
N LYS A 69 3.97 -10.48 5.17
CA LYS A 69 2.89 -11.01 6.01
C LYS A 69 2.24 -9.96 6.92
N LYS A 70 2.93 -8.86 7.21
CA LYS A 70 2.43 -7.75 8.03
C LYS A 70 1.79 -6.63 7.19
N LEU A 71 1.99 -6.63 5.87
CA LEU A 71 1.40 -5.65 4.98
C LEU A 71 -0.06 -6.01 4.68
N LYS A 72 -0.91 -4.99 4.57
CA LYS A 72 -2.35 -5.14 4.30
C LYS A 72 -2.62 -5.34 2.80
N PHE A 73 -2.09 -6.42 2.24
CA PHE A 73 -2.19 -6.72 0.80
C PHE A 73 -3.56 -7.22 0.36
N ASP A 74 -4.42 -7.63 1.30
CA ASP A 74 -5.85 -7.90 1.06
C ASP A 74 -6.57 -6.69 0.43
N ARG A 75 -6.03 -5.49 0.65
CA ARG A 75 -6.54 -4.24 0.09
C ARG A 75 -5.89 -3.86 -1.24
N VAL A 76 -4.94 -4.61 -1.75
CA VAL A 76 -4.13 -4.21 -2.91
C VAL A 76 -4.65 -4.82 -4.20
N SER A 77 -4.75 -4.00 -5.24
CA SER A 77 -5.03 -4.42 -6.62
C SER A 77 -3.90 -3.98 -7.52
N PHE A 78 -3.57 -4.80 -8.52
CA PHE A 78 -2.65 -4.45 -9.59
C PHE A 78 -3.49 -4.11 -10.81
N ASP A 79 -3.55 -2.83 -11.14
CA ASP A 79 -4.14 -2.27 -12.35
C ASP A 79 -3.21 -2.41 -13.57
#